data_AF-A0A9X4L530-F1
#
_entry.id   AF-A0A9X4L530-F1
#
_cell.length_a   1.000
_cell.length_b   1.000
_cell.length_c   1.000
_cell.angle_alpha   90.00
_cell.angle_beta   90.00
_cell.angle_gamma   90.00
#
_symmetry.space_group_name_H-M   'P 1'
#
loop_
_entity.id
_entity.type
_entity.pdbx_description
1 polymer ?
#
loop_
_entity_poly.entity_id
_entity_poly.type
_entity_poly.pdbx_seq_one_letter_code
_entity_poly.pdbx_strand_id
1 'polypeptide(L)'
;MTDKSTGNDTKLNKTYQLVKALKEDGELYTRYINRELSMKDISEMFGVSYQHVANIVKENNIGNPKVERQMIKDNEKIQVENDINNGLPIDYFKENYTMFNPIKTTMSMFNSLNTRIKNKEIKAKIPLITIHRLNILVLEVNIMKFIKNNAKQSKGKKKRISDIAEIFGVSYTKVAYISSYFKKEKKNLLPNKDEKLVKIVMRNLDITKEVIQSDLGASEAIKKVAEDYDIEESMVSRIVECEPYIEGADIEEFIKINKEKTIE
;
A
#
# COMPACT_ATOMS: atom_id res chain seq x y z
N MET A 1 58.63 5.35 19.75
CA MET A 1 57.60 6.32 19.33
C MET A 1 57.69 6.54 17.82
N THR A 2 56.75 5.99 17.05
CA THR A 2 56.02 6.66 15.95
C THR A 2 55.15 5.61 15.29
N ASP A 3 53.91 5.54 15.77
CA ASP A 3 52.85 4.71 15.21
C ASP A 3 52.31 5.41 13.96
N LYS A 4 52.50 4.80 12.79
CA LYS A 4 52.21 5.36 11.47
C LYS A 4 51.19 4.52 10.68
N SER A 5 50.32 3.75 11.35
CA SER A 5 49.37 2.83 10.69
C SER A 5 47.89 3.22 10.77
N THR A 6 47.49 4.22 11.56
CA THR A 6 46.06 4.48 11.85
C THR A 6 45.33 5.40 10.86
N GLY A 7 46.05 6.04 9.93
CA GLY A 7 45.50 7.09 9.05
C GLY A 7 44.76 6.60 7.78
N ASN A 8 45.04 5.39 7.29
CA ASN A 8 44.41 4.88 6.07
C ASN A 8 43.09 4.15 6.35
N ASP A 9 43.00 3.39 7.44
CA ASP A 9 41.78 2.64 7.80
C ASP A 9 40.63 3.56 8.21
N THR A 10 40.92 4.66 8.92
CA THR A 10 39.93 5.69 9.26
C THR A 10 39.41 6.44 8.03
N LYS A 11 40.25 6.63 7.01
CA LYS A 11 39.89 7.35 5.77
C LYS A 11 39.06 6.47 4.81
N LEU A 12 39.37 5.18 4.72
CA LEU A 12 38.57 4.16 4.02
C LEU A 12 37.19 4.01 4.66
N ASN A 13 37.12 3.97 5.99
CA ASN A 13 35.86 3.88 6.74
C ASN A 13 34.97 5.13 6.50
N LYS A 14 35.55 6.34 6.56
CA LYS A 14 34.82 7.58 6.26
C LYS A 14 34.33 7.67 4.82
N THR A 15 35.11 7.18 3.84
CA THR A 15 34.69 7.16 2.42
C THR A 15 33.51 6.21 2.22
N TYR A 16 33.57 5.01 2.80
CA TYR A 16 32.47 4.05 2.77
C TYR A 16 31.20 4.61 3.46
N GLN A 17 31.35 5.23 4.63
CA GLN A 17 30.23 5.89 5.34
C GLN A 17 29.60 7.02 4.52
N LEU A 18 30.41 7.82 3.82
CA LEU A 18 29.92 8.94 3.01
C LEU A 18 29.23 8.45 1.73
N VAL A 19 29.77 7.40 1.09
CA VAL A 19 29.10 6.73 -0.04
C VAL A 19 27.79 6.10 0.42
N LYS A 20 27.78 5.39 1.55
CA LYS A 20 26.59 4.78 2.15
C LYS A 20 25.53 5.84 2.48
N ALA A 21 25.91 6.94 3.11
CA ALA A 21 24.98 8.03 3.45
C ALA A 21 24.42 8.73 2.20
N LEU A 22 25.20 8.86 1.13
CA LEU A 22 24.78 9.48 -0.13
C LEU A 22 24.07 8.53 -1.12
N LYS A 23 24.15 7.20 -0.95
CA LYS A 23 23.50 6.23 -1.86
C LYS A 23 22.42 5.38 -1.20
N GLU A 24 22.68 4.90 0.02
CA GLU A 24 21.88 3.85 0.67
C GLU A 24 20.90 4.43 1.70
N ASP A 25 21.32 5.41 2.51
CA ASP A 25 20.45 5.99 3.56
C ASP A 25 19.49 7.07 3.04
N GLY A 26 19.64 7.54 1.80
CA GLY A 26 18.69 8.38 1.06
C GLY A 26 18.48 9.81 1.59
N GLU A 27 18.59 10.06 2.89
CA GLU A 27 18.32 11.34 3.54
C GLU A 27 19.37 12.39 3.18
N LEU A 28 20.66 12.06 3.31
CA LEU A 28 21.75 12.99 2.99
C LEU A 28 21.76 13.35 1.50
N TYR A 29 21.45 12.37 0.64
CA TYR A 29 21.27 12.56 -0.80
C TYR A 29 20.10 13.51 -1.10
N THR A 30 18.93 13.28 -0.49
CA THR A 30 17.72 14.08 -0.71
C THR A 30 17.95 15.53 -0.30
N ARG A 31 18.54 15.76 0.88
CA ARG A 31 18.89 17.10 1.38
C ARG A 31 19.92 17.79 0.48
N TYR A 32 20.89 17.04 -0.05
CA TYR A 32 21.87 17.57 -1.00
C TYR A 32 21.23 17.99 -2.34
N ILE A 33 20.38 17.13 -2.93
CA ILE A 33 19.68 17.41 -4.20
C ILE A 33 18.69 18.57 -4.06
N ASN A 34 17.97 18.65 -2.94
CA ASN A 34 17.06 19.75 -2.63
C ASN A 34 17.79 21.07 -2.28
N ARG A 35 19.13 21.07 -2.30
CA ARG A 35 20.00 22.20 -1.93
C ARG A 35 19.83 22.66 -0.47
N GLU A 36 19.34 21.77 0.38
CA GLU A 36 19.27 21.97 1.83
C GLU A 36 20.63 21.77 2.51
N LEU A 37 21.55 21.05 1.84
CA LEU A 37 22.95 20.90 2.23
C LEU A 37 23.88 21.16 1.04
N SER A 38 24.99 21.85 1.27
CA SER A 38 26.06 22.01 0.29
C SER A 38 27.13 20.92 0.46
N MET A 39 27.96 20.72 -0.56
CA MET A 39 29.14 19.83 -0.45
C MET A 39 30.10 20.26 0.67
N LYS A 40 30.12 21.55 1.02
CA LYS A 40 30.92 22.08 2.13
C LYS A 40 30.35 21.59 3.47
N ASP A 41 29.04 21.66 3.64
CA ASP A 41 28.37 21.18 4.86
C ASP A 41 28.56 19.67 5.03
N ILE A 42 28.48 18.91 3.93
CA ILE A 42 28.78 17.46 3.93
C ILE A 42 30.25 17.20 4.29
N SER A 43 31.18 18.01 3.80
CA SER A 43 32.60 17.87 4.13
C SER A 43 32.87 18.11 5.63
N GLU A 44 32.17 19.06 6.23
CA GLU A 44 32.24 19.39 7.65
C GLU A 44 31.57 18.29 8.51
N MET A 45 30.39 17.81 8.12
CA MET A 45 29.66 16.73 8.81
C MET A 45 30.48 15.44 8.95
N PHE A 46 31.24 15.10 7.91
CA PHE A 46 32.02 13.85 7.89
C PHE A 46 33.52 14.06 8.19
N GLY A 47 33.94 15.32 8.43
CA GLY A 47 35.34 15.68 8.69
C GLY A 47 36.28 15.23 7.57
N VAL A 48 35.88 15.46 6.32
CA VAL A 48 36.64 15.15 5.09
C VAL A 48 36.87 16.44 4.29
N SER A 49 37.77 16.42 3.30
CA SER A 49 37.96 17.60 2.46
C SER A 49 36.82 17.77 1.45
N TYR A 50 36.54 19.02 1.08
CA TYR A 50 35.60 19.33 0.01
C TYR A 50 35.92 18.59 -1.30
N GLN A 51 37.20 18.51 -1.67
CA GLN A 51 37.65 17.77 -2.85
C GLN A 51 37.33 16.27 -2.78
N HIS A 52 37.37 15.68 -1.58
CA HIS A 52 36.99 14.28 -1.36
C HIS A 52 35.50 14.07 -1.60
N VAL A 53 34.64 14.97 -1.08
CA VAL A 53 33.20 14.96 -1.33
C VAL A 53 32.89 15.17 -2.82
N ALA A 54 33.55 16.13 -3.46
CA ALA A 54 33.35 16.43 -4.88
C ALA A 54 33.74 15.24 -5.78
N ASN A 55 34.83 14.54 -5.46
CA ASN A 55 35.23 13.32 -6.17
C ASN A 55 34.21 12.20 -5.96
N ILE A 56 33.72 12.00 -4.74
CA ILE A 56 32.67 11.00 -4.46
C ILE A 56 31.40 11.31 -5.25
N VAL A 57 30.95 12.56 -5.28
CA VAL A 57 29.78 13.00 -6.05
C VAL A 57 29.97 12.69 -7.54
N LYS A 58 31.14 13.04 -8.08
CA LYS A 58 31.48 12.84 -9.50
C LYS A 58 31.63 11.37 -9.87
N GLU A 59 32.37 10.59 -9.10
CA GLU A 59 32.62 9.16 -9.33
C GLU A 59 31.35 8.32 -9.16
N ASN A 60 30.42 8.75 -8.30
CA ASN A 60 29.15 8.06 -8.08
C ASN A 60 27.99 8.61 -8.94
N ASN A 61 28.25 9.54 -9.87
CA ASN A 61 27.23 10.18 -10.73
C ASN A 61 26.07 10.82 -9.93
N ILE A 62 26.36 11.35 -8.75
CA ILE A 62 25.39 12.07 -7.91
C ILE A 62 25.09 13.41 -8.61
N GLY A 63 23.81 13.74 -8.81
CA GLY A 63 23.39 14.90 -9.61
C GLY A 63 23.25 14.62 -11.12
N ASN A 64 23.43 13.37 -11.57
CA ASN A 64 23.25 12.99 -12.97
C ASN A 64 21.75 12.77 -13.27
N PRO A 65 21.13 13.55 -14.18
CA PRO A 65 19.70 13.44 -14.47
C PRO A 65 19.26 12.05 -14.95
N LYS A 66 20.15 11.29 -15.61
CA LYS A 66 19.84 9.91 -16.06
C LYS A 66 19.77 8.94 -14.88
N VAL A 67 20.69 9.07 -13.92
CA VAL A 67 20.73 8.23 -12.72
C VAL A 67 19.57 8.57 -11.81
N GLU A 68 19.28 9.86 -11.61
CA GLU A 68 18.11 10.33 -10.86
C GLU A 68 16.79 9.80 -11.44
N ARG A 69 16.59 9.92 -12.76
CA ARG A 69 15.40 9.38 -13.43
C ARG A 69 15.29 7.87 -13.27
N GLN A 70 16.41 7.16 -13.24
CA GLN A 70 16.41 5.72 -13.03
C GLN A 70 16.04 5.37 -11.58
N MET A 71 16.62 6.07 -10.59
CA MET A 71 16.28 5.92 -9.18
C MET A 71 14.82 6.23 -8.91
N ILE A 72 14.26 7.30 -9.50
CA ILE A 72 12.83 7.62 -9.40
C ILE A 72 12.00 6.46 -9.93
N LYS A 73 12.29 5.94 -11.13
CA LYS A 73 11.56 4.81 -11.71
C LYS A 73 11.66 3.54 -10.86
N ASP A 74 12.81 3.27 -10.26
CA ASP A 74 13.01 2.09 -9.43
C ASP A 74 12.28 2.25 -8.08
N ASN A 75 12.26 3.45 -7.50
CA ASN A 75 11.45 3.77 -6.34
C ASN A 75 9.95 3.66 -6.64
N GLU A 76 9.48 4.18 -7.79
CA GLU A 76 8.08 4.04 -8.21
C GLU A 76 7.68 2.57 -8.34
N LYS A 77 8.54 1.69 -8.87
CA LYS A 77 8.26 0.25 -8.92
C LYS A 77 8.06 -0.36 -7.53
N ILE A 78 8.89 0.03 -6.56
CA ILE A 78 8.78 -0.43 -5.16
C ILE A 78 7.46 0.05 -4.55
N GLN A 79 7.11 1.32 -4.76
CA GLN A 79 5.87 1.88 -4.24
C GLN A 79 4.63 1.25 -4.90
N VAL A 80 4.66 1.02 -6.22
CA VAL A 80 3.62 0.28 -6.94
C VAL A 80 3.50 -1.16 -6.46
N GLU A 81 4.63 -1.83 -6.20
CA GLU A 81 4.63 -3.17 -5.59
C GLU A 81 3.94 -3.15 -4.23
N ASN A 82 4.24 -2.15 -3.39
CA ASN A 82 3.63 -1.98 -2.08
C ASN A 82 2.12 -1.70 -2.19
N ASP A 83 1.68 -0.85 -3.11
CA ASP A 83 0.26 -0.56 -3.33
C ASP A 83 -0.51 -1.81 -3.77
N ILE A 84 0.04 -2.56 -4.73
CA ILE A 84 -0.54 -3.84 -5.19
C ILE A 84 -0.62 -4.81 -4.02
N ASN A 85 0.47 -4.99 -3.28
CA ASN A 85 0.55 -5.96 -2.18
C ASN A 85 -0.32 -5.58 -0.98
N ASN A 86 -0.73 -4.32 -0.86
CA ASN A 86 -1.69 -3.84 0.12
C ASN A 86 -3.12 -3.77 -0.43
N GLY A 87 -3.39 -4.31 -1.62
CA GLY A 87 -4.73 -4.43 -2.15
C GLY A 87 -5.34 -3.10 -2.58
N LEU A 88 -4.51 -2.13 -2.97
CA LEU A 88 -5.01 -0.93 -3.63
C LEU A 88 -5.32 -1.24 -5.10
N PRO A 89 -6.44 -0.73 -5.66
CA PRO A 89 -6.78 -0.98 -7.04
C PRO A 89 -5.92 -0.15 -7.99
N ILE A 90 -5.60 -0.71 -9.15
CA ILE A 90 -4.70 -0.07 -10.12
C ILE A 90 -5.22 1.29 -10.60
N ASP A 91 -6.54 1.44 -10.72
CA ASP A 91 -7.17 2.69 -11.15
C ASP A 91 -7.05 3.81 -10.12
N TYR A 92 -6.92 3.45 -8.84
CA TYR A 92 -6.83 4.41 -7.74
C TYR A 92 -5.45 5.06 -7.67
N PHE A 93 -4.38 4.26 -7.69
CA PHE A 93 -3.03 4.79 -7.52
C PHE A 93 -2.36 5.22 -8.84
N LYS A 94 -3.04 5.09 -9.98
CA LYS A 94 -2.50 5.39 -11.30
C LYS A 94 -1.86 6.77 -11.39
N GLU A 95 -2.58 7.79 -10.92
CA GLU A 95 -2.17 9.19 -11.05
C GLU A 95 -1.02 9.56 -10.09
N ASN A 96 -0.67 8.67 -9.16
CA ASN A 96 0.41 8.89 -8.20
C ASN A 96 1.80 8.62 -8.79
N TYR A 97 1.90 8.01 -9.98
CA TYR A 97 3.18 7.56 -10.53
C TYR A 97 3.42 8.01 -11.96
N THR A 98 4.58 8.63 -12.18
CA THR A 98 4.95 9.17 -13.49
C THR A 98 5.16 8.09 -14.54
N MET A 99 5.51 6.85 -14.13
CA MET A 99 5.59 5.69 -15.03
C MET A 99 4.27 5.36 -15.74
N PHE A 100 3.13 5.87 -15.27
CA PHE A 100 1.82 5.64 -15.88
C PHE A 100 1.27 6.84 -16.66
N ASN A 101 1.95 8.00 -16.68
CA ASN A 101 1.54 9.17 -17.47
C ASN A 101 1.20 8.87 -18.94
N PRO A 102 1.96 8.03 -19.69
CA PRO A 102 1.60 7.74 -21.08
C PRO A 102 0.43 6.75 -21.22
N ILE A 103 -0.03 6.14 -20.13
CA ILE A 103 -1.05 5.10 -20.13
C ILE A 103 -2.43 5.72 -19.90
N LYS A 104 -3.28 5.69 -20.94
CA LYS A 104 -4.60 6.34 -20.90
C LYS A 104 -5.74 5.46 -20.40
N THR A 105 -5.57 4.13 -20.40
CA THR A 105 -6.67 3.19 -20.09
C THR A 105 -6.26 2.19 -19.01
N THR A 106 -7.22 1.76 -18.20
CA THR A 106 -7.07 0.70 -17.20
C THR A 106 -6.50 -0.58 -17.80
N MET A 107 -6.98 -0.98 -19.00
CA MET A 107 -6.51 -2.19 -19.66
C MET A 107 -5.02 -2.09 -20.06
N SER A 108 -4.60 -0.94 -20.58
CA SER A 108 -3.18 -0.71 -20.89
C SER A 108 -2.31 -0.69 -19.63
N MET A 109 -2.86 -0.18 -18.51
CA MET A 109 -2.18 -0.21 -17.21
C MET A 109 -2.03 -1.65 -16.71
N PHE A 110 -3.10 -2.43 -16.75
CA PHE A 110 -3.12 -3.85 -16.38
C PHE A 110 -2.10 -4.65 -17.21
N ASN A 111 -2.05 -4.43 -18.53
CA ASN A 111 -1.09 -5.09 -19.41
C ASN A 111 0.37 -4.68 -19.12
N SER A 112 0.60 -3.39 -18.86
CA SER A 112 1.91 -2.87 -18.47
C SER A 112 2.41 -3.50 -17.17
N LEU A 113 1.56 -3.50 -16.13
CA LEU A 113 1.88 -4.10 -14.83
C LEU A 113 2.10 -5.61 -14.93
N ASN A 114 1.24 -6.33 -15.67
CA ASN A 114 1.42 -7.76 -15.89
C ASN A 114 2.75 -8.09 -16.60
N THR A 115 3.16 -7.28 -17.56
CA THR A 115 4.45 -7.45 -18.24
C THR A 115 5.59 -7.29 -17.25
N ARG A 116 5.54 -6.26 -16.40
CA ARG A 116 6.55 -6.02 -15.35
C ARG A 116 6.61 -7.13 -14.31
N ILE A 117 5.46 -7.65 -13.89
CA ILE A 117 5.36 -8.79 -12.97
C ILE A 117 5.98 -10.04 -13.61
N LYS A 118 5.65 -10.33 -14.88
CA LYS A 118 6.27 -11.45 -15.62
C LYS A 118 7.78 -11.31 -15.75
N ASN A 119 8.27 -10.10 -15.96
CA ASN A 119 9.69 -9.78 -16.05
C ASN A 119 10.39 -9.72 -14.68
N LYS A 120 9.68 -9.98 -13.56
CA LYS A 120 10.19 -9.89 -12.19
C LYS A 120 10.67 -8.49 -11.78
N GLU A 121 10.21 -7.44 -12.47
CA GLU A 121 10.45 -6.04 -12.09
C GLU A 121 9.60 -5.62 -10.89
N ILE A 122 8.43 -6.25 -10.73
CA ILE A 122 7.48 -6.04 -9.63
C ILE A 122 7.13 -7.41 -9.05
N LYS A 123 7.31 -7.60 -7.73
CA LYS A 123 7.02 -8.86 -7.03
C LYS A 123 5.65 -8.79 -6.36
N ALA A 124 4.61 -8.85 -7.17
CA ALA A 124 3.23 -8.92 -6.68
C ALA A 124 2.94 -10.27 -5.98
N LYS A 125 2.47 -10.20 -4.74
CA LYS A 125 2.06 -11.34 -3.89
C LYS A 125 0.57 -11.67 -4.01
N ILE A 126 -0.20 -10.73 -4.55
CA ILE A 126 -1.65 -10.85 -4.83
C ILE A 126 -1.94 -10.41 -6.27
N PRO A 127 -3.07 -10.81 -6.86
CA PRO A 127 -3.44 -10.41 -8.20
C PRO A 127 -3.75 -8.91 -8.25
N LEU A 128 -3.47 -8.31 -9.41
CA LEU A 128 -3.91 -6.95 -9.73
C LEU A 128 -5.43 -6.87 -9.67
N ILE A 129 -5.96 -5.83 -9.03
CA ILE A 129 -7.40 -5.57 -8.94
C ILE A 129 -7.72 -4.18 -9.48
N THR A 130 -8.92 -4.03 -10.02
CA THR A 130 -9.52 -2.73 -10.38
C THR A 130 -10.48 -2.27 -9.29
N ILE A 131 -10.91 -1.00 -9.35
CA ILE A 131 -11.94 -0.49 -8.42
C ILE A 131 -13.22 -1.34 -8.50
N HIS A 132 -13.65 -1.70 -9.71
CA HIS A 132 -14.81 -2.58 -9.91
C HIS A 132 -14.64 -3.94 -9.19
N ARG A 133 -13.46 -4.56 -9.32
CA ARG A 133 -13.18 -5.83 -8.64
C ARG A 133 -13.16 -5.66 -7.12
N LEU A 134 -12.61 -4.56 -6.63
CA LEU A 134 -12.60 -4.24 -5.20
C LEU A 134 -14.02 -4.06 -4.65
N ASN A 135 -14.89 -3.33 -5.33
CA ASN A 135 -16.30 -3.16 -4.93
C ASN A 135 -17.04 -4.50 -4.78
N ILE A 136 -16.80 -5.44 -5.71
CA ILE A 136 -17.36 -6.80 -5.61
C ILE A 136 -16.83 -7.52 -4.36
N LEU A 137 -15.53 -7.42 -4.09
CA LEU A 137 -14.90 -8.06 -2.92
C LEU A 137 -15.42 -7.48 -1.61
N VAL A 138 -15.51 -6.15 -1.51
CA VAL A 138 -16.06 -5.44 -0.35
C VAL A 138 -17.50 -5.88 -0.09
N LEU A 139 -18.34 -5.93 -1.13
CA LEU A 139 -19.71 -6.45 -1.04
C LEU A 139 -19.75 -7.89 -0.51
N GLU A 140 -18.92 -8.79 -1.07
CA GLU A 140 -18.85 -10.18 -0.62
C GLU A 140 -18.38 -10.32 0.83
N VAL A 141 -17.37 -9.54 1.23
CA VAL A 141 -16.87 -9.48 2.61
C VAL A 141 -17.95 -8.99 3.56
N ASN A 142 -18.70 -7.94 3.21
CA ASN A 142 -19.75 -7.39 4.06
C ASN A 142 -20.95 -8.34 4.20
N ILE A 143 -21.35 -9.03 3.12
CA ILE A 143 -22.35 -10.10 3.20
C ILE A 143 -21.86 -11.22 4.14
N MET A 144 -20.59 -11.63 4.02
CA MET A 144 -20.01 -12.64 4.91
C MET A 144 -20.00 -12.17 6.38
N LYS A 145 -19.53 -10.95 6.67
CA LYS A 145 -19.53 -10.36 8.02
C LYS A 145 -20.96 -10.34 8.59
N PHE A 146 -21.94 -9.95 7.78
CA PHE A 146 -23.36 -9.95 8.16
C PHE A 146 -23.89 -11.36 8.48
N ILE A 147 -23.62 -12.36 7.62
CA ILE A 147 -24.01 -13.75 7.85
C ILE A 147 -23.41 -14.27 9.16
N LYS A 148 -22.12 -13.97 9.41
CA LYS A 148 -21.42 -14.37 10.64
C LYS A 148 -22.06 -13.75 11.89
N ASN A 149 -22.45 -12.49 11.83
CA ASN A 149 -23.14 -11.82 12.94
C ASN A 149 -24.57 -12.35 13.13
N ASN A 150 -25.32 -12.54 12.04
CA ASN A 150 -26.66 -13.13 12.06
C ASN A 150 -26.66 -14.57 12.64
N ALA A 151 -25.62 -15.36 12.36
CA ALA A 151 -25.50 -16.72 12.91
C ALA A 151 -25.42 -16.76 14.44
N LYS A 152 -24.90 -15.69 15.08
CA LYS A 152 -24.77 -15.55 16.53
C LYS A 152 -26.07 -15.09 17.21
N GLN A 153 -27.06 -14.61 16.47
CA GLN A 153 -28.32 -14.12 17.03
C GLN A 153 -29.23 -15.27 17.52
N SER A 154 -30.22 -14.97 18.37
CA SER A 154 -31.22 -15.95 18.81
C SER A 154 -32.16 -16.35 17.68
N LYS A 155 -32.74 -17.58 17.72
CA LYS A 155 -33.54 -18.15 16.62
C LYS A 155 -34.63 -17.22 16.06
N GLY A 156 -35.30 -16.43 16.92
CA GLY A 156 -36.35 -15.50 16.50
C GLY A 156 -35.87 -14.18 15.88
N LYS A 157 -34.58 -13.85 16.01
CA LYS A 157 -33.97 -12.63 15.42
C LYS A 157 -33.17 -12.93 14.14
N LYS A 158 -32.86 -14.20 13.87
CA LYS A 158 -32.10 -14.62 12.69
C LYS A 158 -32.86 -14.29 11.41
N LYS A 159 -32.24 -13.50 10.55
CA LYS A 159 -32.73 -13.24 9.19
C LYS A 159 -32.49 -14.44 8.30
N ARG A 160 -33.43 -14.71 7.39
CA ARG A 160 -33.29 -15.75 6.37
C ARG A 160 -32.31 -15.27 5.29
N ILE A 161 -31.78 -16.21 4.51
CA ILE A 161 -30.87 -15.89 3.38
C ILE A 161 -31.58 -15.00 2.34
N SER A 162 -32.88 -15.20 2.12
CA SER A 162 -33.73 -14.32 1.30
C SER A 162 -33.72 -12.88 1.79
N ASP A 163 -33.91 -12.69 3.10
CA ASP A 163 -34.01 -11.38 3.72
C ASP A 163 -32.65 -10.65 3.68
N ILE A 164 -31.55 -11.41 3.83
CA ILE A 164 -30.18 -10.87 3.67
C ILE A 164 -29.94 -10.45 2.22
N ALA A 165 -30.38 -11.24 1.24
CA ALA A 165 -30.24 -10.90 -0.17
C ALA A 165 -30.97 -9.59 -0.52
N GLU A 166 -32.18 -9.41 0.00
CA GLU A 166 -32.95 -8.18 -0.13
C GLU A 166 -32.26 -6.98 0.52
N ILE A 167 -31.72 -7.14 1.73
CA ILE A 167 -30.98 -6.07 2.44
C ILE A 167 -29.80 -5.54 1.62
N PHE A 168 -29.05 -6.44 0.98
CA PHE A 168 -27.86 -6.10 0.20
C PHE A 168 -28.15 -5.81 -1.28
N GLY A 169 -29.41 -5.91 -1.73
CA GLY A 169 -29.76 -5.70 -3.14
C GLY A 169 -29.13 -6.73 -4.09
N VAL A 170 -28.91 -7.97 -3.65
CA VAL A 170 -28.25 -9.03 -4.43
C VAL A 170 -29.15 -10.25 -4.62
N SER A 171 -28.77 -11.15 -5.54
CA SER A 171 -29.51 -12.39 -5.73
C SER A 171 -29.38 -13.33 -4.52
N TYR A 172 -30.45 -14.08 -4.24
CA TYR A 172 -30.45 -15.16 -3.25
C TYR A 172 -29.27 -16.12 -3.44
N THR A 173 -29.00 -16.50 -4.69
CA THR A 173 -27.92 -17.43 -5.05
C THR A 173 -26.56 -16.92 -4.61
N LYS A 174 -26.28 -15.62 -4.71
CA LYS A 174 -25.01 -15.02 -4.27
C LYS A 174 -24.82 -15.17 -2.76
N VAL A 175 -25.85 -14.84 -1.98
CA VAL A 175 -25.80 -14.96 -0.51
C VAL A 175 -25.74 -16.43 -0.06
N ALA A 176 -26.51 -17.31 -0.70
CA ALA A 176 -26.48 -18.74 -0.43
C ALA A 176 -25.09 -19.34 -0.70
N TYR A 177 -24.47 -18.94 -1.80
CA TYR A 177 -23.12 -19.36 -2.18
C TYR A 177 -22.09 -18.94 -1.12
N ILE A 178 -22.07 -17.66 -0.72
CA ILE A 178 -21.19 -17.17 0.35
C ILE A 178 -21.45 -17.91 1.68
N SER A 179 -22.72 -18.09 2.05
CA SER A 179 -23.10 -18.82 3.27
C SER A 179 -22.60 -20.26 3.27
N SER A 180 -22.61 -20.93 2.12
CA SER A 180 -22.16 -22.31 2.00
C SER A 180 -20.65 -22.46 2.21
N TYR A 181 -19.84 -21.50 1.73
CA TYR A 181 -18.39 -21.49 1.92
C TYR A 181 -18.02 -21.23 3.38
N PHE A 182 -18.70 -20.28 4.02
CA PHE A 182 -18.52 -20.00 5.45
C PHE A 182 -18.76 -21.23 6.34
N LYS A 183 -19.66 -22.14 5.95
CA LYS A 183 -19.99 -23.35 6.72
C LYS A 183 -19.04 -24.51 6.48
N LYS A 184 -18.36 -24.58 5.33
CA LYS A 184 -17.71 -25.81 4.86
C LYS A 184 -16.32 -26.07 5.40
N GLU A 185 -15.61 -25.12 6.00
CA GLU A 185 -14.33 -25.36 6.68
C GLU A 185 -13.91 -24.11 7.45
N LYS A 186 -13.29 -24.26 8.63
CA LYS A 186 -12.84 -23.13 9.47
C LYS A 186 -11.86 -22.16 8.78
N LYS A 187 -11.35 -22.49 7.59
CA LYS A 187 -10.30 -21.75 6.87
C LYS A 187 -10.74 -21.03 5.58
N ASN A 188 -11.94 -21.26 5.07
CA ASN A 188 -12.36 -20.65 3.80
C ASN A 188 -13.10 -19.32 4.03
N LEU A 189 -12.52 -18.21 3.55
CA LEU A 189 -13.04 -16.86 3.77
C LEU A 189 -14.15 -16.50 2.78
N LEU A 190 -13.94 -16.68 1.48
CA LEU A 190 -14.95 -16.36 0.46
C LEU A 190 -14.88 -17.36 -0.69
N PRO A 191 -15.88 -17.40 -1.58
CA PRO A 191 -15.82 -18.21 -2.79
C PRO A 191 -14.79 -17.73 -3.83
N ASN A 192 -14.08 -16.65 -3.51
CA ASN A 192 -13.02 -16.08 -4.30
C ASN A 192 -11.75 -16.93 -4.14
N LYS A 193 -11.06 -17.21 -5.26
CA LYS A 193 -9.92 -18.16 -5.29
C LYS A 193 -8.65 -17.63 -4.58
N ASP A 194 -8.63 -16.36 -4.18
CA ASP A 194 -7.45 -15.75 -3.55
C ASP A 194 -7.71 -15.38 -2.09
N GLU A 195 -7.39 -16.30 -1.19
CA GLU A 195 -7.54 -16.12 0.25
C GLU A 195 -6.67 -14.95 0.79
N LYS A 196 -5.50 -14.70 0.19
CA LYS A 196 -4.62 -13.61 0.63
C LYS A 196 -5.23 -12.26 0.30
N LEU A 197 -5.75 -12.09 -0.91
CA LEU A 197 -6.45 -10.87 -1.30
C LEU A 197 -7.63 -10.60 -0.38
N VAL A 198 -8.45 -11.61 -0.07
CA VAL A 198 -9.61 -11.44 0.82
C VAL A 198 -9.17 -11.02 2.23
N LYS A 199 -8.08 -11.60 2.77
CA LYS A 199 -7.52 -11.18 4.07
C LYS A 199 -7.07 -9.73 4.05
N ILE A 200 -6.40 -9.29 2.98
CA ILE A 200 -5.95 -7.90 2.82
C ILE A 200 -7.14 -6.95 2.72
N VAL A 201 -8.18 -7.29 1.95
CA VAL A 201 -9.41 -6.49 1.85
C VAL A 201 -10.09 -6.39 3.21
N MET A 202 -10.21 -7.48 3.96
CA MET A 202 -10.76 -7.46 5.33
C MET A 202 -9.94 -6.57 6.26
N ARG A 203 -8.62 -6.73 6.26
CA ARG A 203 -7.69 -5.90 7.04
C ARG A 203 -7.88 -4.42 6.71
N ASN A 204 -7.94 -4.07 5.43
CA ASN A 204 -8.08 -2.68 5.01
C ASN A 204 -9.43 -2.08 5.42
N LEU A 205 -10.52 -2.85 5.34
CA LEU A 205 -11.82 -2.42 5.86
C LEU A 205 -11.79 -2.19 7.38
N ASP A 206 -11.08 -3.04 8.11
CA ASP A 206 -10.93 -2.91 9.56
C ASP A 206 -10.05 -1.70 9.92
N ILE A 207 -8.92 -1.49 9.23
CA ILE A 207 -8.07 -0.28 9.30
C ILE A 207 -8.91 0.99 9.08
N THR A 208 -9.66 1.04 7.97
CA THR A 208 -10.47 2.23 7.63
C THR A 208 -11.55 2.47 8.67
N LYS A 209 -12.19 1.41 9.19
CA LYS A 209 -13.16 1.53 10.27
C LYS A 209 -12.53 2.10 11.54
N GLU A 210 -11.38 1.57 11.95
CA GLU A 210 -10.69 2.01 13.16
C GLU A 210 -10.25 3.46 13.08
N VAL A 211 -9.79 3.92 11.91
CA VAL A 211 -9.42 5.34 11.71
C VAL A 211 -10.65 6.24 11.73
N ILE A 212 -11.73 5.89 11.01
CA ILE A 212 -12.95 6.72 10.93
C ILE A 212 -13.67 6.82 12.29
N GLN A 213 -13.65 5.75 13.09
CA GLN A 213 -14.34 5.68 14.38
C GLN A 213 -13.46 6.07 15.56
N SER A 214 -12.22 6.49 15.32
CA SER A 214 -11.31 6.89 16.38
C SER A 214 -11.74 8.23 16.99
N ASP A 215 -11.69 8.31 18.33
CA ASP A 215 -11.86 9.59 19.05
C ASP A 215 -10.62 10.48 18.95
N LEU A 216 -9.51 9.95 18.41
CA LEU A 216 -8.26 10.69 18.21
C LEU A 216 -8.34 11.59 16.97
N GLY A 217 -7.46 12.59 16.88
CA GLY A 217 -7.27 13.33 15.65
C GLY A 217 -6.82 12.41 14.50
N ALA A 218 -7.20 12.73 13.26
CA ALA A 218 -6.94 11.86 12.09
C ALA A 218 -5.47 11.40 11.97
N SER A 219 -4.52 12.30 12.21
CA SER A 219 -3.08 11.97 12.18
C SER A 219 -2.67 10.98 13.28
N GLU A 220 -3.16 11.15 14.50
CA GLU A 220 -2.87 10.27 15.63
C GLU A 220 -3.55 8.90 15.46
N ALA A 221 -4.76 8.87 14.90
CA ALA A 221 -5.45 7.63 14.56
C ALA A 221 -4.68 6.83 13.51
N ILE A 222 -4.20 7.49 12.44
CA ILE A 222 -3.38 6.86 11.39
C ILE A 222 -2.09 6.28 12.00
N LYS A 223 -1.40 7.05 12.84
CA LYS A 223 -0.17 6.59 13.50
C LYS A 223 -0.39 5.37 14.38
N LYS A 224 -1.44 5.39 15.20
CA LYS A 224 -1.78 4.24 16.05
C LYS A 224 -2.09 3.00 15.22
N VAL A 225 -2.91 3.13 14.18
CA VAL A 225 -3.29 2.00 13.30
C VAL A 225 -2.07 1.49 12.52
N ALA A 226 -1.17 2.37 12.10
CA ALA A 226 0.10 1.99 11.49
C ALA A 226 0.95 1.10 12.41
N GLU A 227 1.05 1.46 13.69
CA GLU A 227 1.73 0.66 14.72
C GLU A 227 1.02 -0.68 14.98
N ASP A 228 -0.31 -0.67 15.15
CA ASP A 228 -1.10 -1.86 15.48
C ASP A 228 -1.07 -2.92 14.35
N TYR A 229 -1.00 -2.48 13.10
CA TYR A 229 -1.03 -3.37 11.92
C TYR A 229 0.35 -3.63 11.29
N ASP A 230 1.43 -3.03 11.81
CA ASP A 230 2.79 -3.08 11.25
C ASP A 230 2.82 -2.66 9.77
N ILE A 231 2.25 -1.48 9.49
CA ILE A 231 2.14 -0.89 8.16
C ILE A 231 2.60 0.57 8.22
N GLU A 232 3.29 1.05 7.19
CA GLU A 232 3.69 2.46 7.12
C GLU A 232 2.49 3.42 7.16
N GLU A 233 2.60 4.53 7.90
CA GLU A 233 1.55 5.57 8.01
C GLU A 233 1.08 6.06 6.62
N SER A 234 2.03 6.22 5.68
CA SER A 234 1.74 6.63 4.30
C SER A 234 0.80 5.66 3.57
N MET A 235 0.92 4.36 3.85
CA MET A 235 0.07 3.32 3.28
C MET A 235 -1.29 3.29 3.97
N VAL A 236 -1.34 3.51 5.29
CA VAL A 236 -2.62 3.66 6.01
C VAL A 236 -3.41 4.84 5.44
N SER A 237 -2.78 6.00 5.23
CA SER A 237 -3.41 7.17 4.59
C SER A 237 -4.03 6.81 3.23
N ARG A 238 -3.28 6.12 2.36
CA ARG A 238 -3.80 5.68 1.05
C ARG A 238 -4.97 4.70 1.16
N ILE A 239 -4.94 3.79 2.14
CA ILE A 239 -6.04 2.84 2.37
C ILE A 239 -7.31 3.59 2.78
N VAL A 240 -7.20 4.56 3.70
CA VAL A 240 -8.36 5.31 4.22
C VAL A 240 -8.87 6.39 3.27
N GLU A 241 -8.11 6.74 2.23
CA GLU A 241 -8.54 7.62 1.14
C GLU A 241 -9.21 6.86 -0.02
N CYS A 242 -9.14 5.53 -0.03
CA CYS A 242 -9.71 4.72 -1.10
C CYS A 242 -11.22 4.52 -0.89
N GLU A 243 -12.03 5.16 -1.73
CA GLU A 243 -13.50 5.21 -1.62
C GLU A 243 -14.18 3.83 -1.39
N PRO A 244 -13.85 2.73 -2.12
CA PRO A 244 -14.42 1.42 -1.81
C PRO A 244 -14.19 0.93 -0.37
N TYR A 245 -13.05 1.27 0.24
CA TYR A 245 -12.77 0.92 1.63
C TYR A 245 -13.53 1.82 2.60
N ILE A 246 -13.66 3.12 2.29
CA ILE A 246 -14.47 4.06 3.08
C ILE A 246 -15.93 3.61 3.11
N GLU A 247 -16.55 3.45 1.93
CA GLU A 247 -17.96 3.03 1.82
C GLU A 247 -18.22 1.67 2.47
N GLY A 248 -17.22 0.77 2.41
CA GLY A 248 -17.33 -0.59 2.89
C GLY A 248 -17.04 -0.80 4.38
N ALA A 249 -16.41 0.17 5.05
CA ALA A 249 -15.86 -0.01 6.40
C ALA A 249 -16.93 -0.28 7.46
N ASP A 250 -18.08 0.40 7.34
CA ASP A 250 -19.24 0.15 8.19
C ASP A 250 -20.37 -0.55 7.42
N ILE A 251 -20.91 -1.63 7.99
CA ILE A 251 -21.90 -2.48 7.31
C ILE A 251 -23.24 -1.76 7.18
N GLU A 252 -23.64 -0.95 8.17
CA GLU A 252 -24.92 -0.26 8.16
C GLU A 252 -24.90 0.89 7.15
N GLU A 253 -23.81 1.67 7.16
CA GLU A 253 -23.51 2.70 6.16
C GLU A 253 -23.48 2.09 4.75
N PHE A 254 -22.75 0.97 4.57
CA PHE A 254 -22.64 0.28 3.29
C PHE A 254 -23.99 -0.19 2.74
N ILE A 255 -24.85 -0.73 3.60
CA ILE A 255 -26.21 -1.16 3.21
C ILE A 255 -27.05 0.04 2.76
N LYS A 256 -26.93 1.18 3.45
CA LYS A 256 -27.64 2.42 3.08
C LYS A 256 -27.19 2.91 1.70
N ILE A 257 -25.88 3.04 1.49
CA ILE A 257 -25.29 3.49 0.22
C ILE A 257 -25.72 2.58 -0.95
N ASN A 258 -25.67 1.25 -0.78
CA ASN A 258 -26.06 0.34 -1.86
C ASN A 258 -27.54 0.41 -2.22
N LYS A 259 -28.41 0.67 -1.24
CA LYS A 259 -29.85 0.84 -1.51
C LYS A 259 -30.10 2.09 -2.36
N GLU A 260 -29.42 3.18 -2.05
CA GLU A 260 -29.52 4.43 -2.82
C GLU A 260 -29.04 4.22 -4.28
N LYS A 261 -27.89 3.55 -4.48
CA LYS A 261 -27.34 3.23 -5.81
C LYS A 261 -28.19 2.26 -6.66
N THR A 262 -29.17 1.56 -6.06
CA THR A 262 -30.04 0.61 -6.78
C THR A 262 -31.38 1.27 -7.21
N ILE A 263 -31.67 2.48 -6.71
CA ILE A 263 -32.90 3.22 -6.99
C ILE A 263 -32.70 4.22 -8.16
N GLU A 264 -31.46 4.60 -8.46
CA GLU A 264 -31.07 5.36 -9.66
C GLU A 264 -30.86 4.47 -10.90
#